data_AF-A0A831KAM7-F1
#
_entry.id   AF-A0A831KAM7-F1
#
_cell.length_a   1.000
_cell.length_b   1.000
_cell.length_c   1.000
_cell.angle_alpha   90.00
_cell.angle_beta   90.00
_cell.angle_gamma   90.00
#
_symmetry.space_group_name_H-M   'P 1'
#
loop_
_entity.id
_entity.type
_entity.pdbx_description
1 polymer ?
#
loop_
_entity_poly.entity_id
_entity_poly.type
_entity_poly.pdbx_seq_one_letter_code
_entity_poly.pdbx_strand_id
1 'polypeptide(L)' 'MANYHVTKKQDIGKWAAKREKAERIAGYYDTQAEAEKAAKELAANSGGGEVRIHSPKGHIRDSDTVPPAKDPCPPKDKK' A
#
# COMPACT_ATOMS: atom_id res chain seq x y z
N MET A 1 -1.48 -14.06 1.97
CA MET A 1 -1.24 -12.63 2.21
C MET A 1 -2.00 -11.78 1.20
N ALA A 2 -2.56 -10.67 1.64
CA ALA A 2 -3.13 -9.67 0.75
C ALA A 2 -2.14 -8.52 0.58
N ASN A 3 -1.51 -8.44 -0.59
CA ASN A 3 -0.61 -7.35 -0.91
C ASN A 3 -1.41 -6.16 -1.44
N TYR A 4 -0.98 -4.94 -1.13
CA TYR A 4 -1.59 -3.70 -1.57
C TYR A 4 -0.55 -2.78 -2.17
N HIS A 5 -0.94 -2.03 -3.19
CA HIS A 5 -0.14 -1.03 -3.87
C HIS A 5 -0.78 0.33 -3.66
N VAL A 6 -0.02 1.25 -3.09
CA VAL A 6 -0.37 2.66 -2.93
C VAL A 6 0.33 3.41 -4.05
N THR A 7 -0.43 3.91 -5.02
CA THR A 7 0.11 4.58 -6.21
C THR A 7 -0.53 5.95 -6.40
N LYS A 8 0.25 6.95 -6.78
CA LYS A 8 -0.31 8.25 -7.15
C LYS A 8 -0.85 8.19 -8.57
N LYS A 9 -2.16 8.38 -8.73
CA LYS A 9 -2.80 8.56 -10.03
C LYS A 9 -2.58 10.00 -10.46
N GLN A 10 -1.66 10.22 -11.39
CA GLN A 10 -1.40 11.56 -11.93
C GLN A 10 -2.62 12.16 -12.64
N ASP A 11 -3.41 11.30 -13.31
CA ASP A 11 -4.64 11.68 -14.02
C ASP A 11 -5.66 12.44 -13.16
N ILE A 12 -5.88 11.97 -11.92
CA ILE A 12 -6.83 12.56 -10.96
C ILE A 12 -6.15 13.27 -9.79
N GLY A 13 -4.81 13.30 -9.74
CA GLY A 13 -4.02 13.87 -8.65
C GLY A 13 -4.06 13.12 -7.31
N LYS A 14 -4.88 12.08 -7.17
CA LYS A 14 -5.13 11.33 -5.92
C LYS A 14 -4.25 10.08 -5.76
N TRP A 15 -4.19 9.58 -4.54
CA TRP A 15 -3.54 8.32 -4.18
C TRP A 15 -4.54 7.17 -4.22
N ALA A 16 -4.20 6.10 -4.92
CA ALA A 16 -5.02 4.92 -5.08
C ALA A 16 -4.42 3.77 -4.26
N ALA A 17 -5.23 3.18 -3.37
CA ALA A 17 -4.90 1.91 -2.72
C ALA A 17 -5.53 0.77 -3.53
N LYS A 18 -4.70 -0.12 -4.09
CA LYS A 18 -5.14 -1.23 -4.92
C LYS A 18 -4.61 -2.55 -4.37
N ARG A 19 -5.47 -3.55 -4.18
CA ARG A 19 -5.01 -4.89 -3.81
C ARG A 19 -4.30 -5.54 -5.00
N GLU A 20 -3.19 -6.22 -4.73
CA GLU A 20 -2.49 -7.07 -5.68
C GLU A 20 -3.46 -8.14 -6.19
N LYS A 21 -3.48 -8.33 -7.52
CA LYS A 21 -4.42 -9.20 -8.25
C LYS A 21 -5.90 -8.76 -8.23
N ALA A 22 -6.25 -7.63 -7.61
CA ALA A 22 -7.57 -7.03 -7.82
C ALA A 22 -7.56 -6.21 -9.11
N GLU A 23 -8.65 -6.25 -9.88
CA GLU A 23 -8.83 -5.36 -11.02
C GLU A 23 -9.21 -3.94 -10.56
N ARG A 24 -9.95 -3.84 -9.45
CA ARG A 24 -10.46 -2.58 -8.91
C ARG A 24 -9.53 -1.99 -7.86
N ILE A 25 -9.49 -0.66 -7.85
CA ILE A 25 -8.87 0.14 -6.79
C ILE A 25 -9.83 0.11 -5.58
N ALA A 26 -9.30 -0.17 -4.39
CA ALA A 26 -10.09 -0.25 -3.17
C ALA A 26 -10.59 1.13 -2.71
N GLY A 27 -9.79 2.18 -2.96
CA GLY A 27 -10.19 3.56 -2.70
C GLY A 27 -9.20 4.58 -3.25
N TYR A 28 -9.68 5.82 -3.39
CA TYR A 28 -8.88 7.00 -3.71
C TYR A 28 -8.82 7.93 -2.50
N TYR A 29 -7.65 8.51 -2.27
CA TYR A 29 -7.33 9.35 -1.13
C TYR A 29 -6.57 10.59 -1.59
N ASP A 30 -6.66 11.68 -0.85
CA ASP A 30 -6.00 12.93 -1.22
C ASP A 30 -4.50 12.90 -0.89
N THR A 31 -4.11 12.17 0.17
CA THR A 31 -2.70 12.02 0.58
C THR A 31 -2.19 10.58 0.55
N GLN A 32 -0.86 10.46 0.47
CA GLN A 32 -0.17 9.16 0.53
C GLN A 32 -0.41 8.47 1.86
N ALA A 33 -0.36 9.24 2.95
CA ALA A 33 -0.53 8.74 4.31
C ALA A 33 -1.92 8.12 4.52
N GLU A 34 -2.97 8.75 3.98
CA GLU A 34 -4.33 8.19 4.03
C GLU A 34 -4.46 6.90 3.23
N ALA A 35 -3.90 6.87 2.01
CA ALA A 35 -3.92 5.67 1.18
C ALA A 35 -3.13 4.52 1.81
N GLU A 36 -1.99 4.81 2.43
CA GLU A 36 -1.19 3.86 3.18
C GLU A 36 -1.96 3.31 4.38
N LYS A 37 -2.54 4.19 5.20
CA LYS A 37 -3.33 3.79 6.36
C LYS A 37 -4.47 2.84 5.96
N ALA A 38 -5.23 3.21 4.92
CA ALA A 38 -6.31 2.38 4.43
C ALA A 38 -5.80 1.05 3.84
N ALA A 39 -4.69 1.06 3.10
CA ALA A 39 -4.08 -0.17 2.60
C ALA A 39 -3.63 -1.10 3.74
N LYS A 40 -3.07 -0.53 4.82
CA LYS A 40 -2.69 -1.28 6.02
C LYS A 40 -3.90 -1.90 6.71
N GLU A 41 -4.97 -1.13 6.91
CA GLU A 41 -6.22 -1.63 7.49
C GLU A 41 -6.82 -2.76 6.65
N LEU A 42 -6.85 -2.60 5.32
CA LEU A 42 -7.36 -3.61 4.40
C LEU A 42 -6.49 -4.89 4.38
N ALA A 43 -5.17 -4.74 4.47
CA ALA A 43 -4.24 -5.86 4.58
C ALA A 43 -4.45 -6.62 5.89
N ALA A 44 -4.57 -5.91 7.02
CA ALA A 44 -4.84 -6.49 8.34
C ALA A 44 -6.17 -7.26 8.34
N ASN A 45 -7.25 -6.64 7.82
CA ASN A 45 -8.57 -7.28 7.68
C ASN A 45 -8.55 -8.52 6.78
N SER A 46 -7.59 -8.61 5.85
CA SER A 46 -7.43 -9.75 4.94
C SER A 46 -6.51 -10.86 5.50
N GLY A 47 -6.14 -10.80 6.78
CA GLY A 47 -5.23 -11.77 7.40
C GLY A 47 -3.74 -11.45 7.20
N GLY A 48 -3.41 -10.18 6.96
CA GLY A 48 -2.04 -9.69 6.82
C GLY A 48 -1.49 -9.73 5.39
N GLY A 49 -0.47 -8.92 5.13
CA GLY A 49 0.24 -8.88 3.84
C GLY A 49 1.17 -7.69 3.70
N GLU A 50 1.61 -7.39 2.48
CA GLU A 50 2.56 -6.32 2.21
C GLU A 50 1.87 -5.09 1.61
N VAL A 51 2.16 -3.90 2.12
CA VAL A 51 1.71 -2.62 1.57
C VAL A 51 2.89 -1.95 0.89
N ARG A 52 2.90 -1.90 -0.44
CA ARG A 52 3.93 -1.26 -1.25
C ARG A 52 3.53 0.15 -1.62
N ILE A 53 4.36 1.10 -1.23
CA ILE A 53 4.13 2.52 -1.41
C ILE A 53 4.99 3.02 -2.56
N HIS A 54 4.34 3.42 -3.64
CA HIS A 54 5.01 3.98 -4.80
C HIS A 54 5.20 5.48 -4.64
N SER A 55 6.28 5.99 -5.20
CA SER A 55 6.53 7.41 -5.40
C SER A 55 5.63 7.96 -6.51
N PRO A 56 5.39 9.29 -6.59
CA PRO A 56 4.72 9.92 -7.73
C PRO A 56 5.36 9.64 -9.09
N LYS A 57 6.61 9.19 -9.10
CA LYS A 57 7.39 8.78 -10.28
C LYS A 57 7.29 7.27 -10.60
N GLY A 58 6.46 6.52 -9.87
CA GLY A 58 6.15 5.10 -10.15
C GLY A 58 7.08 4.06 -9.49
N HIS A 59 8.28 4.44 -9.04
CA HIS A 59 9.16 3.53 -8.29
C HIS A 59 8.62 3.26 -6.90
N ILE A 60 8.87 2.06 -6.36
CA ILE A 60 8.55 1.73 -4.96
C ILE A 60 9.51 2.56 -4.10
N ARG A 61 8.93 3.45 -3.28
CA ARG A 61 9.69 4.22 -2.29
C ARG A 61 9.84 3.44 -1.01
N ASP A 62 8.77 2.75 -0.65
CA ASP A 62 8.62 2.12 0.66
C ASP A 62 7.74 0.87 0.57
N SER A 63 7.87 -0.02 1.53
CA SER A 63 7.05 -1.21 1.65
C SER A 63 6.90 -1.53 3.12
N ASP A 64 5.70 -1.86 3.56
CA ASP A 64 5.41 -2.09 4.97
C ASP A 64 4.65 -3.42 5.11
N THR A 65 5.12 -4.31 5.98
CA THR A 65 4.50 -5.60 6.21
C THR A 65 3.50 -5.51 7.35
N VAL A 66 2.24 -5.83 7.05
CA VAL A 66 1.13 -5.74 8.01
C VAL A 66 0.89 -7.11 8.67
N PRO A 67 0.94 -7.21 10.01
CA PRO A 67 0.65 -8.44 10.73
C PRO A 67 -0.80 -8.91 10.49
N PRO A 68 -1.10 -10.23 10.58
CA PRO A 68 -0.25 -11.34 11.02
C PRO A 68 0.72 -11.88 9.96
N ALA A 69 0.91 -11.20 8.82
CA ALA A 69 1.97 -11.57 7.89
C ALA A 69 3.33 -11.43 8.58
N LYS A 70 4.09 -12.52 8.61
CA LYS A 70 5.47 -12.58 9.10
C LYS A 70 6.39 -12.47 7.90
N ASP A 71 6.92 -11.28 7.65
CA ASP A 71 8.05 -11.13 6.74
C ASP A 71 9.35 -11.33 7.55
N PRO A 72 10.24 -12.27 7.18
CA PRO A 72 11.49 -12.53 7.89
C PRO A 72 12.56 -11.44 7.65
N CYS A 73 12.33 -10.50 6.72
CA CYS A 73 13.26 -9.44 6.35
C CYS A 73 12.51 -8.09 6.22
N PRO A 74 11.92 -7.57 7.31
CA PRO A 74 11.17 -6.33 7.24
C PRO A 74 12.08 -5.20 6.72
N PRO A 75 11.63 -4.42 5.74
CA PRO A 75 12.37 -3.24 5.28
C PRO A 75 12.59 -2.33 6.48
N LYS A 76 13.85 -2.08 6.81
CA LYS A 76 14.22 -1.14 7.85
C LYS A 76 13.91 0.26 7.35
N ASP A 77 12.79 0.82 7.78
CA ASP A 77 12.51 2.24 7.70
C ASP A 77 13.71 3.03 8.25
N LYS A 78 14.46 3.69 7.37
CA LYS A 78 15.32 4.79 7.77
C LYS A 78 14.43 6.03 7.79
N LYS A 79 13.83 6.29 8.96
CA LYS A 79 13.27 7.62 9.26
C LYS A 79 14.31 8.71 9.08
#